data_AF-A0A2T5BMI3-F1
#
_entry.id   AF-A0A2T5BMI3-F1
#
_cell.length_a   1.000
_cell.length_b   1.000
_cell.length_c   1.000
_cell.angle_alpha   90.00
_cell.angle_beta   90.00
_cell.angle_gamma   90.00
#
_symmetry.space_group_name_H-M   'P 1'
#
loop_
_entity.id
_entity.type
_entity.pdbx_description
1 polymer ?
#
loop_
_entity_poly.entity_id
_entity_poly.type
_entity_poly.pdbx_seq_one_letter_code
_entity_poly.pdbx_strand_id
1 'polypeptide(L)'
;MTEAPLRAELLLTHDVSAELERELTAGFRELGAPAVRVRRTLDHRGPAELQWLALVSLPLQAFLSGLGGEAVKDGYRALRDLVARLFRRGTTAPDAAPRPLVLQDERTGLRIVLEADLPQHAYEQLTALDLSGFTVGPLHYDLARGRWRSELDEAAG
;
A
#
# COMPACT_ATOMS: atom_id res chain seq x y z
N MET A 1 4.16 15.02 23.95
CA MET A 1 2.86 14.82 23.28
C MET A 1 2.81 13.37 22.86
N THR A 2 1.89 12.58 23.38
CA THR A 2 1.78 11.15 23.03
C THR A 2 1.21 11.08 21.62
N GLU A 3 2.05 10.83 20.63
CA GLU A 3 1.61 10.56 19.26
C GLU A 3 0.62 9.40 19.34
N ALA A 4 -0.62 9.62 18.87
CA ALA A 4 -1.61 8.56 18.88
C ALA A 4 -1.10 7.41 18.00
N PRO A 5 -1.25 6.14 18.42
CA PRO A 5 -0.74 5.02 17.64
C PRO A 5 -1.39 5.00 16.26
N LEU A 6 -0.56 4.82 15.22
CA LEU A 6 -1.03 4.68 13.85
C LEU A 6 -2.07 3.55 13.78
N ARG A 7 -3.26 3.89 13.31
CA ARG A 7 -4.35 2.95 13.06
C ARG A 7 -4.33 2.61 11.58
N ALA A 8 -4.31 1.31 11.28
CA ALA A 8 -4.41 0.82 9.92
C ALA A 8 -5.68 -0.02 9.78
N GLU A 9 -6.43 0.20 8.71
CA GLU A 9 -7.55 -0.65 8.31
C GLU A 9 -7.12 -1.45 7.08
N LEU A 10 -7.03 -2.77 7.24
CA LEU A 10 -6.68 -3.70 6.19
C LEU A 10 -7.96 -4.28 5.61
N LEU A 11 -8.29 -3.86 4.39
CA LEU A 11 -9.36 -4.43 3.60
C LEU A 11 -8.80 -5.50 2.68
N LEU A 12 -9.34 -6.71 2.77
CA LEU A 12 -8.90 -7.87 1.98
C LEU A 12 -10.04 -8.35 1.09
N THR A 13 -9.69 -8.82 -0.11
CA THR A 13 -10.65 -9.53 -0.97
C THR A 13 -11.02 -10.88 -0.36
N HIS A 14 -12.19 -11.40 -0.74
CA HIS A 14 -12.74 -12.63 -0.14
C HIS A 14 -11.87 -13.88 -0.34
N ASP A 15 -11.07 -13.88 -1.41
CA ASP A 15 -10.20 -14.97 -1.84
C ASP A 15 -8.83 -14.98 -1.15
N VAL A 16 -8.55 -14.00 -0.29
CA VAL A 16 -7.33 -13.97 0.53
C VAL A 16 -7.41 -15.00 1.65
N SER A 17 -6.41 -15.88 1.73
CA SER A 17 -6.33 -16.91 2.77
C SER A 17 -6.09 -16.33 4.17
N ALA A 18 -6.49 -17.06 5.20
CA ALA A 18 -6.28 -16.66 6.59
C ALA A 18 -4.79 -16.62 6.98
N GLU A 19 -3.94 -17.38 6.31
CA GLU A 19 -2.48 -17.31 6.44
C GLU A 19 -1.95 -15.97 5.94
N LEU A 20 -2.38 -15.54 4.75
CA LEU A 20 -1.95 -14.29 4.15
C LEU A 20 -2.45 -13.07 4.94
N GLU A 21 -3.68 -13.13 5.45
CA GLU A 21 -4.23 -12.13 6.37
C GLU A 21 -3.35 -11.94 7.62
N ARG A 22 -2.93 -13.04 8.25
CA ARG A 22 -2.07 -13.01 9.44
C ARG A 22 -0.70 -12.41 9.13
N GLU A 23 -0.13 -12.74 7.99
CA GLU A 23 1.16 -12.21 7.55
C GLU A 23 1.11 -10.72 7.24
N LEU A 24 0.07 -10.25 6.55
CA LEU A 24 -0.13 -8.82 6.30
C LEU A 24 -0.29 -8.06 7.62
N THR A 25 -1.12 -8.59 8.53
CA THR A 25 -1.34 -7.99 9.85
C THR A 25 -0.05 -7.91 10.66
N ALA A 26 0.76 -8.97 10.67
CA ALA A 26 2.06 -8.99 11.35
C ALA A 26 3.05 -8.01 10.70
N GLY A 27 3.15 -8.00 9.37
CA GLY A 27 4.03 -7.11 8.63
C GLY A 27 3.72 -5.64 8.87
N PHE A 28 2.45 -5.23 8.81
CA PHE A 28 2.08 -3.84 9.10
C PHE A 28 2.33 -3.44 10.55
N ARG A 29 2.17 -4.37 11.51
CA ARG A 29 2.50 -4.13 12.90
C ARG A 29 4.00 -3.88 13.10
N GLU A 30 4.85 -4.68 12.46
CA GLU A 30 6.32 -4.51 12.48
C GLU A 30 6.76 -3.22 11.80
N LEU A 31 6.04 -2.79 10.76
CA LEU A 31 6.26 -1.55 10.03
C LEU A 31 5.74 -0.28 10.76
N GLY A 32 5.28 -0.41 12.00
CA GLY A 32 4.87 0.74 12.83
C GLY A 32 3.38 1.07 12.80
N ALA A 33 2.52 0.21 12.25
CA ALA A 33 1.06 0.31 12.32
C ALA A 33 0.48 -0.76 13.28
N PRO A 34 0.58 -0.59 14.61
CA PRO A 34 0.26 -1.65 15.57
C PRO A 34 -1.23 -1.97 15.68
N ALA A 35 -2.10 -0.99 15.39
CA ALA A 35 -3.55 -1.13 15.47
C ALA A 35 -4.14 -1.44 14.09
N VAL A 36 -3.92 -2.67 13.61
CA VAL A 36 -4.49 -3.18 12.36
C VAL A 36 -5.88 -3.74 12.60
N ARG A 37 -6.91 -3.16 11.97
CA ARG A 37 -8.26 -3.72 11.89
C ARG A 37 -8.44 -4.39 10.54
N VAL A 38 -8.76 -5.68 10.53
CA VAL A 38 -9.00 -6.42 9.29
C VAL A 38 -10.49 -6.43 8.96
N ARG A 39 -10.82 -6.15 7.70
CA ARG A 39 -12.17 -6.30 7.15
C ARG A 39 -12.09 -7.05 5.83
N ARG A 40 -12.95 -8.04 5.66
CA ARG A 40 -13.14 -8.69 4.36
C ARG A 40 -14.22 -7.96 3.60
N THR A 41 -13.91 -7.50 2.40
CA THR A 41 -14.91 -6.86 1.53
C THR A 41 -15.68 -7.92 0.78
N LEU A 42 -17.01 -7.81 0.78
CA LEU A 42 -17.90 -8.63 -0.05
C LEU A 42 -17.79 -8.16 -1.51
N ASP A 43 -17.81 -9.09 -2.47
CA ASP A 43 -17.62 -8.91 -3.93
C ASP A 43 -18.67 -8.05 -4.66
N HIS A 44 -19.24 -7.04 -4.02
CA HIS A 44 -20.33 -6.24 -4.58
C HIS A 44 -19.92 -4.79 -4.78
N ARG A 45 -18.74 -4.57 -5.36
CA ARG A 45 -18.45 -3.33 -6.09
C ARG A 45 -18.15 -3.67 -7.53
N GLY A 46 -18.72 -2.89 -8.46
CA GLY A 46 -18.85 -3.24 -9.87
C GLY A 46 -17.52 -3.56 -10.57
N PRO A 47 -17.58 -4.13 -11.80
CA PRO A 47 -16.42 -4.66 -12.53
C PRO A 47 -15.28 -3.65 -12.77
N ALA A 48 -15.52 -2.35 -12.58
CA ALA A 48 -14.54 -1.28 -12.71
C ALA A 48 -13.84 -0.87 -11.41
N GLU A 49 -14.29 -1.33 -10.23
CA GLU A 49 -14.00 -0.55 -9.03
C GLU A 49 -12.87 -1.06 -8.13
N LEU A 50 -12.58 -2.37 -8.01
CA LEU A 50 -11.56 -2.82 -7.03
C LEU A 50 -10.87 -4.14 -7.45
N GLN A 51 -9.86 -4.06 -8.33
CA GLN A 51 -9.02 -5.22 -8.71
C GLN A 51 -7.76 -5.38 -7.82
N TRP A 52 -7.79 -4.90 -6.57
CA TRP A 52 -6.65 -5.01 -5.64
C TRP A 52 -6.76 -6.27 -4.80
N LEU A 53 -5.62 -6.77 -4.32
CA LEU A 53 -5.55 -7.93 -3.42
C LEU A 53 -5.79 -7.52 -1.96
N ALA A 54 -5.24 -6.36 -1.60
CA ALA A 54 -5.40 -5.75 -0.30
C ALA A 54 -5.39 -4.22 -0.44
N LEU A 55 -6.18 -3.56 0.39
CA LEU A 55 -6.17 -2.11 0.56
C LEU A 55 -5.89 -1.80 2.03
N VAL A 56 -4.94 -0.91 2.28
CA VAL A 56 -4.53 -0.52 3.63
C VAL A 56 -4.80 0.96 3.80
N SER A 57 -5.80 1.30 4.61
CA SER A 57 -6.15 2.68 4.92
C SER A 57 -5.44 3.11 6.21
N LEU A 58 -4.63 4.16 6.16
CA LEU A 58 -3.86 4.67 7.30
C LEU A 58 -3.40 6.13 7.06
N PRO A 59 -2.89 6.86 8.06
CA PRO A 59 -2.24 8.16 7.84
C PRO A 59 -0.96 7.98 7.02
N LEU A 60 -1.05 8.13 5.70
CA LEU A 60 -0.04 7.65 4.77
C LEU A 60 1.26 8.45 4.89
N GLN A 61 1.14 9.77 5.05
CA GLN A 61 2.30 10.65 5.25
C GLN A 61 3.07 10.28 6.52
N ALA A 62 2.39 10.05 7.64
CA ALA A 62 3.02 9.71 8.90
C ALA A 62 3.67 8.32 8.86
N PHE A 63 3.00 7.35 8.22
CA PHE A 63 3.55 6.01 8.03
C PHE A 63 4.81 6.01 7.15
N LEU A 64 4.77 6.66 5.97
CA LEU A 64 5.93 6.73 5.08
C LEU A 64 7.11 7.48 5.73
N SER A 65 6.83 8.56 6.43
CA SER A 65 7.84 9.31 7.20
C SER A 65 8.44 8.44 8.32
N GLY A 66 7.63 7.63 8.98
CA GLY A 66 8.07 6.67 10.00
C GLY A 66 8.96 5.57 9.44
N LEU A 67 8.70 5.09 8.22
CA LEU A 67 9.53 4.09 7.53
C LEU A 67 10.89 4.65 7.08
N GLY A 68 10.97 5.95 6.80
CA GLY A 68 12.21 6.65 6.46
C GLY A 68 13.05 7.10 7.67
N GLY A 69 12.51 6.99 8.88
CA GLY A 69 13.20 7.39 10.10
C GLY A 69 14.22 6.37 10.61
N GLU A 70 15.25 6.83 11.33
CA GLU A 70 16.31 5.96 11.89
C GLU A 70 15.80 4.85 12.82
N ALA A 71 14.60 5.02 13.39
CA ALA A 71 13.98 4.06 14.29
C ALA A 71 13.60 2.75 13.61
N VAL A 72 13.38 2.76 12.29
CA VAL A 72 13.07 1.58 11.49
C VAL A 72 14.16 1.42 10.43
N LYS A 73 15.33 0.90 10.85
CA LYS A 73 16.42 0.56 9.91
C LYS A 73 15.86 -0.32 8.80
N ASP A 74 15.96 0.18 7.56
CA ASP A 74 15.46 -0.48 6.35
C ASP A 74 13.94 -0.71 6.30
N GLY A 75 13.12 0.18 6.89
CA GLY A 75 11.65 0.08 6.83
C GLY A 75 11.08 -0.04 5.42
N TYR A 76 11.65 0.69 4.45
CA TYR A 76 11.29 0.56 3.04
C TYR A 76 11.58 -0.85 2.47
N ARG A 77 12.64 -1.51 2.92
CA ARG A 77 13.00 -2.87 2.52
C ARG A 77 12.03 -3.88 3.11
N ALA A 78 11.65 -3.70 4.37
CA ALA A 78 10.64 -4.55 5.01
C ALA A 78 9.26 -4.42 4.32
N LEU A 79 8.87 -3.20 3.90
CA LEU A 79 7.68 -2.98 3.10
C LEU A 79 7.79 -3.67 1.74
N ARG A 80 8.90 -3.50 1.02
CA ARG A 80 9.15 -4.20 -0.25
C ARG A 80 9.05 -5.72 -0.10
N ASP A 81 9.68 -6.28 0.92
CA ASP A 81 9.67 -7.72 1.16
C ASP A 81 8.27 -8.24 1.50
N LEU A 82 7.46 -7.45 2.23
CA LEU A 82 6.05 -7.74 2.50
C LEU A 82 5.24 -7.78 1.20
N VAL A 83 5.40 -6.77 0.34
CA VAL A 83 4.73 -6.69 -0.96
C VAL A 83 5.14 -7.85 -1.87
N ALA A 84 6.44 -8.15 -1.95
CA ALA A 84 6.95 -9.27 -2.75
C ALA A 84 6.42 -10.63 -2.25
N ARG A 85 6.30 -10.82 -0.93
CA ARG A 85 5.68 -12.02 -0.34
C ARG A 85 4.20 -12.12 -0.70
N LEU A 86 3.49 -11.00 -0.64
CA LEU A 86 2.07 -10.91 -0.98
C LEU A 86 1.83 -11.35 -2.43
N PHE A 87 2.59 -10.83 -3.40
CA PHE A 87 2.45 -11.21 -4.80
C PHE A 87 2.78 -12.68 -5.06
N ARG A 88 3.81 -13.24 -4.40
CA ARG A 88 4.13 -14.67 -4.54
C ARG A 88 3.04 -15.62 -4.04
N ARG A 89 2.19 -15.16 -3.11
CA ARG A 89 1.17 -15.99 -2.44
C ARG A 89 -0.26 -15.68 -2.86
N GLY A 90 -0.51 -14.47 -3.37
CA GLY A 90 -1.81 -14.04 -3.87
C GLY A 90 -2.15 -14.57 -5.27
N THR A 91 -1.16 -15.10 -6.01
CA THR A 91 -1.34 -15.71 -7.34
C THR A 91 -1.71 -17.20 -7.24
N THR A 92 -2.68 -17.57 -6.41
CA THR A 92 -3.17 -18.95 -6.31
C THR A 92 -3.98 -19.39 -7.53
N ALA A 93 -4.43 -18.44 -8.35
CA ALA A 93 -5.07 -18.70 -9.64
C ALA A 93 -4.07 -18.49 -10.79
N PRO A 94 -3.75 -19.51 -11.60
CA PRO A 94 -2.75 -19.44 -12.67
C PRO A 94 -3.12 -18.53 -13.85
N ASP A 95 -4.34 -17.96 -13.86
CA ASP A 95 -4.89 -17.15 -14.96
C ASP A 95 -5.45 -15.79 -14.49
N ALA A 96 -5.21 -15.42 -13.22
CA ALA A 96 -5.64 -14.13 -12.69
C ALA A 96 -4.53 -13.09 -12.85
N ALA A 97 -4.88 -11.92 -13.41
CA ALA A 97 -3.97 -10.78 -13.46
C ALA A 97 -3.44 -10.44 -12.05
N PRO A 98 -2.16 -10.05 -11.90
CA PRO A 98 -1.57 -9.72 -10.61
C PRO A 98 -2.33 -8.55 -9.97
N ARG A 99 -2.96 -8.80 -8.83
CA ARG A 99 -3.75 -7.79 -8.12
C ARG A 99 -2.85 -6.98 -7.19
N PRO A 100 -2.81 -5.63 -7.30
CA PRO A 100 -1.89 -4.81 -6.52
C PRO A 100 -2.26 -4.71 -5.04
N LEU A 101 -1.28 -4.29 -4.23
CA LEU A 101 -1.52 -3.75 -2.89
C LEU A 101 -1.77 -2.25 -3.00
N VAL A 102 -2.87 -1.76 -2.44
CA VAL A 102 -3.19 -0.34 -2.45
C VAL A 102 -3.00 0.23 -1.05
N LEU A 103 -2.16 1.24 -0.90
CA LEU A 103 -2.14 2.06 0.31
C LEU A 103 -3.08 3.25 0.09
N GLN A 104 -3.97 3.53 1.03
CA GLN A 104 -4.88 4.65 0.98
C GLN A 104 -4.64 5.56 2.19
N ASP A 105 -4.49 6.85 1.94
CA ASP A 105 -4.48 7.85 3.00
C ASP A 105 -5.88 8.00 3.60
N GLU A 106 -6.01 7.81 4.90
CA GLU A 106 -7.32 7.85 5.58
C GLU A 106 -7.96 9.24 5.56
N ARG A 107 -7.17 10.31 5.44
CA ARG A 107 -7.63 11.69 5.55
C ARG A 107 -8.03 12.28 4.19
N THR A 108 -7.21 12.02 3.17
CA THR A 108 -7.37 12.60 1.83
C THR A 108 -7.99 11.62 0.84
N GLY A 109 -7.97 10.32 1.14
CA GLY A 109 -8.37 9.27 0.20
C GLY A 109 -7.36 9.03 -0.92
N LEU A 110 -6.19 9.70 -0.89
CA LEU A 110 -5.11 9.50 -1.85
C LEU A 110 -4.69 8.03 -1.84
N ARG A 111 -4.45 7.46 -3.02
CA ARG A 111 -4.07 6.05 -3.16
C ARG A 111 -2.67 5.93 -3.73
N ILE A 112 -1.89 4.98 -3.25
CA ILE A 112 -0.61 4.56 -3.83
C ILE A 112 -0.77 3.10 -4.20
N VAL A 113 -0.51 2.78 -5.47
CA VAL A 113 -0.62 1.42 -5.99
C VAL A 113 0.76 0.79 -6.02
N LEU A 114 0.92 -0.26 -5.21
CA LEU A 114 2.13 -1.06 -5.14
C LEU A 114 1.94 -2.30 -6.01
N GLU A 115 2.58 -2.28 -7.16
CA GLU A 115 2.55 -3.34 -8.17
C GLU A 115 3.64 -4.38 -7.92
N ALA A 116 3.54 -5.51 -8.61
CA ALA A 116 4.58 -6.52 -8.57
C ALA A 116 5.88 -5.97 -9.19
N ASP A 117 7.01 -6.50 -8.75
CA ASP A 117 8.34 -6.22 -9.34
C ASP A 117 8.77 -4.74 -9.33
N LEU A 118 8.18 -3.90 -8.47
CA LEU A 118 8.66 -2.55 -8.25
C LEU A 118 10.14 -2.56 -7.79
N PRO A 119 10.99 -1.71 -8.38
CA PRO A 119 12.41 -1.67 -8.05
C PRO A 119 12.62 -1.08 -6.66
N GLN A 120 13.77 -1.38 -6.05
CA GLN A 120 14.10 -0.92 -4.69
C GLN A 120 13.95 0.60 -4.52
N HIS A 121 14.49 1.35 -5.48
CA HIS A 121 14.49 2.80 -5.44
C HIS A 121 13.07 3.40 -5.49
N ALA A 122 12.05 2.68 -5.99
CA ALA A 122 10.67 3.11 -5.93
C ALA A 122 10.18 3.19 -4.47
N TYR A 123 10.55 2.20 -3.64
CA TYR A 123 10.22 2.18 -2.21
C TYR A 123 11.02 3.22 -1.41
N GLU A 124 12.29 3.44 -1.76
CA GLU A 124 13.10 4.50 -1.17
C GLU A 124 12.47 5.87 -1.46
N GLN A 125 12.09 6.13 -2.71
CA GLN A 125 11.40 7.37 -3.08
C GLN A 125 10.07 7.56 -2.34
N LEU A 126 9.30 6.49 -2.07
CA LEU A 126 8.06 6.60 -1.29
C LEU A 126 8.29 7.20 0.10
N THR A 127 9.37 6.80 0.78
CA THR A 127 9.68 7.32 2.13
C THR A 127 10.06 8.79 2.15
N ALA A 128 10.50 9.34 1.01
CA ALA A 128 10.87 10.74 0.85
C ALA A 128 9.80 11.58 0.13
N LEU A 129 8.68 10.96 -0.27
CA LEU A 129 7.66 11.60 -1.08
C LEU A 129 6.80 12.55 -0.23
N ASP A 130 6.60 13.77 -0.71
CA ASP A 130 5.61 14.69 -0.15
C ASP A 130 4.25 14.42 -0.82
N LEU A 131 3.35 13.78 -0.08
CA LEU A 131 2.02 13.44 -0.60
C LEU A 131 1.10 14.66 -0.71
N SER A 132 1.43 15.78 -0.08
CA SER A 132 0.60 17.00 -0.14
C SER A 132 0.55 17.62 -1.53
N GLY A 133 1.51 17.28 -2.40
CA GLY A 133 1.54 17.71 -3.80
C GLY A 133 0.59 16.96 -4.73
N PHE A 134 -0.07 15.89 -4.27
CA PHE A 134 -0.99 15.10 -5.10
C PHE A 134 -2.42 15.26 -4.62
N THR A 135 -3.33 15.59 -5.54
CA THR A 135 -4.73 15.89 -5.19
C THR A 135 -5.69 14.89 -5.82
N VAL A 136 -5.39 14.39 -7.02
CA VAL A 136 -6.29 13.54 -7.79
C VAL A 136 -5.66 12.19 -8.08
N GLY A 137 -6.44 11.12 -7.95
CA GLY A 137 -6.10 9.81 -8.51
C GLY A 137 -5.07 8.99 -7.74
N PRO A 138 -4.88 7.72 -8.15
CA PRO A 138 -3.84 6.87 -7.59
C PRO A 138 -2.46 7.27 -8.09
N LEU A 139 -1.47 7.20 -7.21
CA LEU A 139 -0.06 7.28 -7.55
C LEU A 139 0.42 5.91 -8.03
N HIS A 140 1.03 5.92 -9.21
CA HIS A 140 1.72 4.78 -9.80
C HIS A 140 3.20 5.13 -9.98
N TYR A 141 4.05 4.10 -9.93
CA TYR A 141 5.45 4.27 -10.24
C TYR A 141 5.66 4.18 -11.75
N ASP A 142 6.11 5.27 -12.37
CA ASP A 142 6.46 5.29 -13.78
C ASP A 142 7.90 4.80 -13.95
N LEU A 143 8.06 3.55 -14.41
CA LEU A 143 9.37 2.94 -14.68
C LEU A 143 10.17 3.70 -15.74
N ALA A 144 9.51 4.29 -16.74
CA ALA A 144 10.19 5.02 -17.81
C ALA A 144 10.75 6.37 -17.32
N ARG A 145 10.06 7.01 -16.35
CA ARG A 145 10.47 8.29 -15.75
C ARG A 145 11.20 8.16 -14.43
N GLY A 146 11.20 6.98 -13.82
CA GLY A 146 11.83 6.71 -12.54
C GLY A 146 11.21 7.50 -11.37
N ARG A 147 9.90 7.78 -11.39
CA ARG A 147 9.21 8.57 -10.36
C ARG A 147 7.77 8.13 -10.11
N TRP A 148 7.26 8.42 -8.90
CA TRP A 148 5.84 8.34 -8.58
C TRP A 148 5.07 9.49 -9.25
N ARG A 149 3.93 9.18 -9.87
CA ARG A 149 3.04 10.16 -10.49
C ARG A 149 1.59 9.74 -10.40
N SER A 150 0.69 10.71 -10.45
CA SER A 150 -0.71 10.48 -10.73
C SER A 150 -1.03 11.02 -12.13
N GLU A 151 -1.46 10.14 -13.03
CA GLU A 151 -1.85 10.52 -14.39
C GLU A 151 -3.08 11.43 -14.40
N LEU A 152 -4.00 11.24 -13.43
CA LEU A 152 -5.20 12.05 -13.31
C LEU A 152 -4.90 13.44 -12.77
N ASP A 153 -3.95 13.55 -11.84
CA ASP A 153 -3.49 14.84 -11.30
C ASP A 153 -2.76 15.65 -12.38
N GLU A 154 -1.86 14.99 -13.12
CA GLU A 154 -1.13 15.62 -14.23
C GLU A 154 -2.04 16.00 -15.42
N ALA A 155 -3.16 15.31 -15.63
CA ALA A 155 -4.14 15.66 -16.68
C ALA A 155 -5.11 16.79 -16.25
N ALA A 156 -5.22 17.07 -14.95
CA ALA A 156 -6.11 18.08 -14.39
C ALA A 156 -5.45 19.47 -14.22
N GLY A 157 -4.12 19.53 -14.26
CA GLY A 157 -3.31 20.76 -14.21
C GLY A 157 -2.85 21.25 -15.57
#